data_AF-A0A7V6T869-F1
#
_entry.id   AF-A0A7V6T869-F1
#
_cell.length_a   1.000
_cell.length_b   1.000
_cell.length_c   1.000
_cell.angle_alpha   90.00
_cell.angle_beta   90.00
_cell.angle_gamma   90.00
#
_symmetry.space_group_name_H-M   'P 1'
#
loop_
_entity.id
_entity.type
_entity.pdbx_description
1 polymer ?
#
loop_
_entity_poly.entity_id
_entity_poly.type
_entity_poly.pdbx_seq_one_letter_code
_entity_poly.pdbx_strand_id
1 'polypeptide(L)' 'MRTYDMIDRGMDLRSAPYKNAYFFVVNNADCSSIKFLQSENEFIVKVEDIPFVYFYGDAGNMEYYFLDESGNPLYP' A
#
# COMPACT_ATOMS: atom_id res chain seq x y z
N MET A 1 9.47 -13.24 -21.21
CA MET A 1 8.56 -12.26 -20.55
C MET A 1 9.45 -11.16 -20.00
N ARG A 2 9.43 -9.94 -20.58
CA ARG A 2 10.17 -8.81 -20.02
C ARG A 2 9.33 -8.25 -18.87
N THR A 3 9.70 -8.57 -17.65
CA THR A 3 9.20 -7.89 -16.46
C THR A 3 9.88 -6.54 -16.41
N TYR A 4 9.18 -5.49 -16.85
CA TYR A 4 9.58 -4.13 -16.52
C TYR A 4 9.53 -3.98 -15.00
N ASP A 5 10.53 -3.30 -14.41
CA ASP A 5 10.49 -3.02 -12.99
C ASP A 5 9.26 -2.14 -12.69
N MET A 6 8.66 -2.30 -11.51
CA MET A 6 7.44 -1.54 -11.16
C MET A 6 7.66 -0.02 -11.20
N ILE A 7 8.91 0.41 -11.02
CA ILE A 7 9.37 1.80 -11.17
C ILE A 7 9.21 2.29 -12.62
N ASP A 8 9.52 1.45 -13.62
CA ASP A 8 9.43 1.81 -15.05
C ASP A 8 8.00 2.05 -15.53
N ARG A 9 7.01 1.60 -14.74
CA ARG A 9 5.58 1.75 -15.07
C ARG A 9 4.94 3.00 -14.47
N GLY A 10 5.65 3.78 -13.65
CA GLY A 10 5.10 4.97 -13.01
C GLY A 10 3.81 4.69 -12.24
N MET A 11 3.74 3.56 -11.51
CA MET A 11 2.57 3.26 -10.69
C MET A 11 2.68 4.01 -9.37
N ASP A 12 1.82 5.01 -9.19
CA ASP A 12 1.80 5.88 -8.02
C ASP A 12 1.44 5.12 -6.73
N LEU A 13 0.37 4.34 -6.76
CA LEU A 13 -0.11 3.54 -5.64
C LEU A 13 -0.59 2.17 -6.16
N ARG A 14 -0.22 1.08 -5.48
CA ARG A 14 -0.71 -0.25 -5.86
C ARG A 14 -0.77 -1.20 -4.68
N SER A 15 -1.81 -2.03 -4.67
CA SER A 15 -1.82 -3.29 -3.93
C SER A 15 -1.81 -4.48 -4.90
N ALA A 16 -1.20 -5.58 -4.49
CA ALA A 16 -1.21 -6.82 -5.24
C ALA A 16 -1.38 -8.03 -4.30
N PRO A 17 -2.35 -8.91 -4.52
CA PRO A 17 -2.53 -10.10 -3.69
C PRO A 17 -1.37 -11.09 -3.91
N TYR A 18 -0.97 -11.76 -2.84
CA TYR A 18 0.00 -12.84 -2.84
C TYR A 18 -0.40 -13.93 -1.83
N LYS A 19 -1.01 -15.02 -2.31
CA LYS A 19 -1.63 -16.05 -1.45
C LYS A 19 -2.66 -15.40 -0.50
N ASN A 20 -2.58 -15.65 0.81
CA ASN A 20 -3.40 -15.00 1.84
C ASN A 20 -2.74 -13.72 2.38
N ALA A 21 -2.11 -12.93 1.52
CA ALA A 21 -1.36 -11.73 1.90
C ALA A 21 -1.45 -10.68 0.78
N TYR A 22 -0.96 -9.46 1.05
CA TYR A 22 -0.85 -8.39 0.07
C TYR A 22 0.54 -7.74 0.08
N PHE A 23 0.99 -7.36 -1.10
CA PHE A 23 2.05 -6.37 -1.28
C PHE A 23 1.44 -5.01 -1.56
N PHE A 24 1.95 -4.00 -0.89
CA PHE A 24 1.63 -2.60 -1.13
C PHE A 24 2.88 -1.91 -1.65
N VAL A 25 2.70 -1.11 -2.69
CA VAL A 25 3.77 -0.36 -3.36
C VAL A 25 3.30 1.07 -3.44
N VAL A 26 4.10 1.97 -2.88
CA VAL A 26 3.87 3.42 -2.90
C VAL A 26 5.05 4.07 -3.59
N ASN A 27 4.77 4.75 -4.69
CA ASN A 27 5.71 5.60 -5.41
C ASN A 27 5.07 6.98 -5.67
N ASN A 28 4.18 7.41 -4.78
CA ASN A 28 3.47 8.67 -4.82
C ASN A 28 3.89 9.49 -3.60
N ALA A 29 4.43 10.68 -3.83
CA ALA A 29 4.96 11.55 -2.78
C ALA A 29 3.86 12.16 -1.89
N ASP A 30 2.61 12.15 -2.32
CA ASP A 30 1.48 12.64 -1.52
C ASP A 30 1.02 11.60 -0.49
N CYS A 31 1.41 10.32 -0.64
CA CYS A 31 1.04 9.27 0.29
C CYS A 31 1.99 9.20 1.49
N SER A 32 1.45 9.48 2.68
CA SER A 32 2.20 9.49 3.94
C SER A 32 2.12 8.16 4.69
N SER A 33 1.04 7.39 4.50
CA SER A 33 0.77 6.18 5.26
C SER A 33 -0.24 5.26 4.59
N ILE A 34 -0.27 4.01 5.05
CA ILE A 34 -1.29 3.02 4.73
C ILE A 34 -2.00 2.64 6.01
N LYS A 35 -3.32 2.81 6.03
CA LYS A 35 -4.20 2.37 7.12
C LYS A 35 -4.82 1.03 6.78
N PHE A 36 -4.81 0.11 7.74
CA PHE A 36 -5.39 -1.22 7.66
C PHE A 36 -6.49 -1.37 8.70
N LEU A 37 -7.61 -1.98 8.30
CA LEU A 37 -8.72 -2.35 9.18
C LEU A 37 -8.93 -3.86 9.07
N GLN A 38 -8.80 -4.58 10.18
CA GLN A 38 -9.02 -6.02 10.23
C GLN A 38 -9.69 -6.42 11.55
N SER A 39 -10.87 -7.03 11.46
CA SER A 39 -11.61 -7.53 12.64
C SER A 39 -11.68 -6.52 13.79
N GLU A 40 -12.09 -5.28 13.47
CA GLU A 40 -12.19 -4.13 14.39
C GLU A 40 -10.86 -3.53 14.87
N ASN A 41 -9.70 -4.10 14.50
CA ASN A 41 -8.39 -3.52 14.79
C ASN A 41 -7.94 -2.58 13.67
N GLU A 42 -7.40 -1.44 14.07
CA GLU A 42 -6.78 -0.47 13.19
C GLU A 42 -5.25 -0.50 13.35
N PHE A 43 -4.55 -0.50 12.22
CA PHE A 43 -3.09 -0.44 12.18
C PHE A 43 -2.62 0.51 11.07
N ILE A 44 -1.61 1.33 11.37
CA ILE A 44 -1.07 2.33 10.43
C ILE A 44 0.41 2.04 10.17
N VAL A 45 0.77 2.01 8.90
CA VAL A 45 2.15 1.93 8.42
C VAL A 45 2.53 3.26 7.81
N LYS A 46 3.61 3.88 8.27
CA LYS A 46 4.15 5.09 7.65
C LYS A 46 4.97 4.76 6.41
N VAL A 47 4.83 5.60 5.38
CA VAL A 47 5.68 5.58 4.20
C VAL A 47 6.93 6.39 4.54
N GLU A 48 8.10 5.75 4.57
CA GLU A 48 9.37 6.41 4.96
C GLU A 48 10.12 6.97 3.75
N ASP A 49 10.34 6.15 2.72
CA ASP A 49 11.05 6.51 1.50
C ASP A 49 10.34 5.92 0.28
N ILE A 50 10.28 6.68 -0.83
CA ILE A 50 9.74 6.18 -2.09
C ILE A 50 10.87 5.62 -3.01
N PRO A 51 10.67 4.46 -3.64
CA PRO A 51 9.50 3.60 -3.55
C PRO A 51 9.44 2.85 -2.20
N PHE A 52 8.27 2.85 -1.58
CA PHE A 52 8.00 2.11 -0.36
C PHE A 52 7.27 0.82 -0.69
N VAL A 53 7.73 -0.29 -0.12
CA VAL A 53 7.08 -1.60 -0.28
C VAL A 53 6.77 -2.17 1.09
N TYR A 54 5.51 -2.58 1.29
CA TYR A 54 5.06 -3.19 2.53
C TYR A 54 4.37 -4.52 2.27
N PHE A 55 4.70 -5.53 3.07
CA PHE A 55 4.08 -6.85 3.01
C PHE A 55 3.15 -7.05 4.21
N TYR A 56 1.85 -7.18 3.94
CA TYR A 56 0.84 -7.48 4.96
C TYR A 56 0.48 -8.96 4.92
N GLY A 57 0.85 -9.71 5.96
CA GLY A 57 0.52 -11.12 6.12
C GLY A 57 -0.90 -11.32 6.68
N ASP A 58 -1.52 -12.44 6.31
CA ASP A 58 -2.86 -12.86 6.76
C ASP A 58 -3.96 -11.84 6.45
N ALA A 59 -4.28 -11.69 5.18
CA ALA A 59 -5.15 -10.65 4.67
C ALA A 59 -6.63 -10.83 5.05
N GLY A 60 -7.09 -12.02 5.43
CA GLY A 60 -8.46 -12.27 5.91
C GLY A 60 -9.56 -11.43 5.23
N ASN A 61 -10.42 -10.79 6.04
CA ASN A 61 -11.33 -9.72 5.61
C ASN A 61 -10.72 -8.36 6.01
N MET A 62 -9.65 -7.95 5.34
CA MET A 62 -8.96 -6.69 5.57
C MET A 62 -9.43 -5.62 4.57
N GLU A 63 -9.63 -4.40 5.07
CA GLU A 63 -9.75 -3.18 4.28
C GLU A 63 -8.50 -2.32 4.43
N TYR A 64 -8.18 -1.52 3.41
CA TYR A 64 -7.02 -0.64 3.44
C TYR A 64 -7.27 0.69 2.74
N TYR A 65 -6.53 1.71 3.17
CA TYR A 65 -6.55 3.05 2.57
C TYR A 65 -5.12 3.60 2.49
N PHE A 66 -4.74 4.11 1.32
CA PHE A 66 -3.57 4.99 1.20
C PHE A 66 -3.99 6.37 1.66
N LEU A 67 -3.23 7.01 2.55
CA LEU A 67 -3.60 8.29 3.15
C LEU A 67 -2.54 9.36 2.86
N ASP A 68 -2.99 10.60 2.67
CA ASP A 68 -2.13 11.78 2.66
C ASP A 68 -1.69 12.19 4.09
N GLU A 69 -0.90 13.25 4.24
CA GLU A 69 -0.47 13.75 5.57
C GLU A 69 -1.64 14.23 6.45
N SER A 70 -2.75 14.63 5.83
CA SER A 70 -3.97 15.09 6.52
C SER A 70 -4.92 13.93 6.88
N GLY A 71 -4.60 12.70 6.50
CA GLY A 71 -5.43 11.52 6.71
C GLY A 71 -6.55 11.34 5.69
N ASN A 72 -6.53 12.06 4.56
CA ASN A 72 -7.51 11.86 3.48
C ASN A 72 -7.11 10.67 2.61
N PRO A 73 -8.10 9.88 2.12
CA PRO A 73 -7.81 8.75 1.24
C PRO A 73 -7.33 9.21 -0.14
N LEU A 74 -6.26 8.59 -0.59
CA LEU A 74 -5.74 8.64 -1.96
C LEU A 74 -6.18 7.40 -2.71
N TYR A 75 -6.54 7.57 -3.99
CA TYR A 75 -7.06 6.48 -4.82
C TYR A 75 -5.99 6.06 -5.86
N PRO A 76 -5.66 4.77 -5.93
CA PRO A 76 -4.77 4.21 -6.95
C PRO A 76 -5.40 4.17 -8.35
#